data_AF-A0A4Q1R014-F1
#
_entry.id   AF-A0A4Q1R014-F1
#
_cell.length_a   1.000
_cell.length_b   1.000
_cell.length_c   1.000
_cell.angle_alpha   90.00
_cell.angle_beta   90.00
_cell.angle_gamma   90.00
#
_symmetry.space_group_name_H-M   'P 1'
#
loop_
_entity.id
_entity.type
_entity.pdbx_description
1 polymer ?
#
loop_
_entity_poly.entity_id
_entity_poly.type
_entity_poly.pdbx_seq_one_letter_code
_entity_poly.pdbx_strand_id
1 'polypeptide(L)'
;MIFAAACVVLLALVSAAPFILEAAAPNYGKRWSMLSEIGQTYASISAVLSALAVVGVAYSLVLQAKQARLEKFQAMRTFQRDLLLMAMEDESLRPCWGPMHGLQGQEWRQHTYSRLIMAYLWMGAEAGGIPAASIRANAIEIMKSPPGRDYWQRSRDRWKLDACSARERQFVKIFEEEFQRRSSEP
;
A
#
# COMPACT_ATOMS: atom_id res chain seq x y z
N MET A 1 -11.22 1.62 -16.86
CA MET A 1 -11.83 1.47 -18.21
C MET A 1 -13.36 1.40 -18.17
N ILE A 2 -13.98 0.62 -17.29
CA ILE A 2 -15.45 0.47 -17.22
C ILE A 2 -16.17 1.78 -16.82
N PHE A 3 -15.60 2.56 -15.90
CA PHE A 3 -16.18 3.84 -15.46
C PHE A 3 -16.23 4.90 -16.59
N ALA A 4 -15.20 4.94 -17.43
CA ALA A 4 -15.16 5.84 -18.59
C ALA A 4 -16.15 5.42 -19.68
N ALA A 5 -16.29 4.12 -19.93
CA ALA A 5 -17.27 3.61 -20.89
C ALA A 5 -18.72 3.89 -20.46
N ALA A 6 -19.01 3.77 -19.16
CA ALA A 6 -20.34 4.05 -18.62
C ALA A 6 -20.71 5.54 -18.71
N CYS A 7 -19.76 6.46 -18.46
CA CYS A 7 -19.98 7.89 -18.63
C CYS A 7 -20.22 8.27 -20.10
N VAL A 8 -19.51 7.64 -21.03
CA VAL A 8 -19.65 7.89 -22.48
C VAL A 8 -21.02 7.45 -23.00
N VAL A 9 -21.54 6.31 -22.54
CA VAL A 9 -22.88 5.83 -22.94
C VAL A 9 -23.99 6.71 -22.37
N LEU A 10 -23.87 7.15 -21.11
CA LEU A 10 -24.83 8.06 -20.48
C LEU A 10 -24.89 9.43 -21.16
N LEU A 11 -23.73 9.95 -21.56
CA LEU A 11 -23.65 11.19 -22.34
C LEU A 11 -24.28 11.02 -23.71
N ALA A 12 -24.00 9.92 -24.41
CA ALA A 12 -24.58 9.65 -25.73
C ALA A 12 -26.12 9.57 -25.70
N LEU A 13 -26.70 8.97 -24.66
CA LEU A 13 -28.15 8.84 -24.50
C LEU A 13 -28.83 10.18 -24.16
N VAL A 14 -28.20 11.01 -23.35
CA VAL A 14 -28.70 12.36 -23.03
C VAL A 14 -28.61 13.27 -24.27
N SER A 15 -27.57 13.13 -25.08
CA SER A 15 -27.43 13.87 -26.35
C SER A 15 -28.39 13.42 -27.44
N ALA A 16 -28.85 12.16 -27.42
CA ALA A 16 -29.81 11.63 -28.39
C ALA A 16 -31.27 11.99 -28.07
N ALA A 17 -31.58 12.31 -26.81
CA ALA A 17 -32.93 12.62 -26.34
C ALA A 17 -33.67 13.75 -27.10
N PRO A 18 -33.05 14.92 -27.41
CA PRO A 18 -33.75 15.99 -28.10
C PRO A 18 -34.06 15.67 -29.57
N PHE A 19 -33.20 14.92 -30.26
CA PHE A 19 -33.42 14.52 -31.66
C PHE A 19 -34.58 13.54 -31.82
N ILE A 20 -34.80 12.68 -30.81
CA ILE A 20 -35.97 11.80 -30.76
C ILE A 20 -37.25 12.61 -30.48
N LEU A 21 -37.16 13.62 -29.61
CA LEU A 21 -38.28 14.51 -29.26
C LEU A 21 -38.70 15.43 -30.42
N GLU A 22 -37.76 15.87 -31.24
CA GLU A 22 -38.00 16.77 -32.37
C GLU A 22 -38.60 16.05 -33.58
N ALA A 23 -38.18 14.81 -33.84
CA ALA A 23 -38.80 13.95 -34.85
C ALA A 23 -40.29 13.64 -34.53
N ALA A 24 -40.69 13.75 -33.27
CA ALA A 24 -42.01 13.36 -32.81
C ALA A 24 -43.07 14.48 -32.81
N ALA A 25 -42.70 15.78 -32.90
CA ALA A 25 -43.70 16.84 -32.72
C ALA A 25 -43.36 18.19 -33.46
N PRO A 26 -44.23 18.76 -34.33
CA PRO A 26 -43.96 20.00 -35.10
C PRO A 26 -44.67 21.35 -34.74
N ASN A 27 -45.67 21.45 -33.83
CA ASN A 27 -46.39 22.71 -33.54
C ASN A 27 -46.01 23.46 -32.22
N TYR A 28 -45.69 24.75 -32.35
CA TYR A 28 -44.71 25.50 -31.53
C TYR A 28 -45.23 26.42 -30.39
N GLY A 29 -46.54 26.63 -30.19
CA GLY A 29 -47.06 27.66 -29.26
C GLY A 29 -47.24 27.25 -27.79
N LYS A 30 -47.93 26.12 -27.52
CA LYS A 30 -48.06 25.50 -26.17
C LYS A 30 -46.75 24.86 -25.66
N ARG A 31 -45.70 24.97 -26.46
CA ARG A 31 -44.45 24.23 -26.34
C ARG A 31 -43.43 24.86 -25.43
N TRP A 32 -43.45 26.18 -25.23
CA TRP A 32 -42.40 26.85 -24.45
C TRP A 32 -42.49 26.57 -22.95
N SER A 33 -43.69 26.49 -22.35
CA SER A 33 -43.81 26.06 -20.95
C SER A 33 -43.46 24.58 -20.80
N MET A 34 -43.89 23.74 -21.75
CA MET A 34 -43.59 22.31 -21.76
C MET A 34 -42.08 22.05 -21.97
N LEU A 35 -41.41 22.80 -22.87
CA LEU A 35 -39.96 22.76 -23.09
C LEU A 35 -39.19 23.32 -21.90
N SER A 36 -39.75 24.29 -21.16
CA SER A 36 -39.15 24.80 -19.93
C SER A 36 -39.26 23.80 -18.78
N GLU A 37 -40.41 23.11 -18.62
CA GLU A 37 -40.56 22.00 -17.66
C GLU A 37 -39.68 20.80 -18.03
N ILE A 38 -39.56 20.48 -19.32
CA ILE A 38 -38.63 19.48 -19.85
C ILE A 38 -37.18 19.92 -19.61
N GLY A 39 -36.85 21.19 -19.85
CA GLY A 39 -35.53 21.77 -19.60
C GLY A 39 -35.17 21.78 -18.11
N GLN A 40 -36.12 22.07 -17.22
CA GLN A 40 -35.92 22.00 -15.77
C GLN A 40 -35.75 20.57 -15.27
N THR A 41 -36.47 19.60 -15.83
CA THR A 41 -36.27 18.19 -15.47
C THR A 41 -34.93 17.67 -15.98
N TYR A 42 -34.50 18.03 -17.19
CA TYR A 42 -33.15 17.73 -17.68
C TYR A 42 -32.05 18.45 -16.90
N ALA A 43 -32.25 19.71 -16.52
CA ALA A 43 -31.33 20.45 -15.68
C ALA A 43 -31.19 19.81 -14.28
N SER A 44 -32.31 19.33 -13.72
CA SER A 44 -32.31 18.65 -12.43
C SER A 44 -31.62 17.29 -12.51
N ILE A 45 -31.92 16.49 -13.53
CA ILE A 45 -31.29 15.17 -13.74
C ILE A 45 -29.80 15.31 -14.04
N SER A 46 -29.40 16.28 -14.87
CA SER A 46 -27.99 16.53 -15.19
C SER A 46 -27.23 17.12 -14.00
N ALA A 47 -27.86 17.93 -13.15
CA ALA A 47 -27.26 18.40 -11.90
C ALA A 47 -27.00 17.23 -10.93
N VAL A 48 -27.97 16.32 -10.78
CA VAL A 48 -27.79 15.10 -9.96
C VAL A 48 -26.69 14.19 -10.52
N LEU A 49 -26.66 13.99 -11.83
CA LEU A 49 -25.61 13.21 -12.50
C LEU A 49 -24.23 13.86 -12.34
N SER A 50 -24.14 15.18 -12.47
CA SER A 50 -22.90 15.93 -12.27
C SER A 50 -22.43 15.86 -10.82
N ALA A 51 -23.35 15.96 -9.87
CA ALA A 51 -23.04 15.79 -8.45
C ALA A 51 -22.49 14.38 -8.15
N LEU A 52 -23.12 13.34 -8.71
CA LEU A 52 -22.64 11.96 -8.59
C LEU A 52 -21.26 11.76 -9.24
N ALA A 53 -21.00 12.37 -10.39
CA ALA A 53 -19.70 12.33 -11.03
C ALA A 53 -18.61 12.96 -10.15
N VAL A 54 -18.89 14.12 -9.54
CA VAL A 54 -17.97 14.79 -8.62
C VAL A 54 -17.69 13.93 -7.39
N VAL A 55 -18.72 13.29 -6.81
CA VAL A 55 -18.55 12.34 -5.70
C VAL A 55 -17.68 11.16 -6.11
N GLY A 56 -17.90 10.61 -7.30
CA GLY A 56 -17.08 9.52 -7.84
C GLY A 56 -15.60 9.91 -8.01
N VAL A 57 -15.33 11.10 -8.54
CA VAL A 57 -13.98 11.64 -8.69
C VAL A 57 -13.33 11.88 -7.33
N ALA A 58 -14.05 12.50 -6.39
CA ALA A 58 -13.57 12.76 -5.04
C ALA A 58 -13.21 11.45 -4.30
N TYR A 59 -14.07 10.43 -4.39
CA TYR A 59 -13.81 9.11 -3.83
C TYR A 59 -12.59 8.45 -4.47
N SER A 60 -12.45 8.55 -5.79
CA SER A 60 -11.28 8.04 -6.51
C SER A 60 -9.99 8.72 -6.05
N LEU A 61 -9.99 10.04 -5.89
CA LEU A 61 -8.82 10.80 -5.39
C LEU A 61 -8.43 10.38 -3.98
N VAL A 62 -9.38 10.12 -3.09
CA VAL A 62 -9.10 9.62 -1.73
C VAL A 62 -8.43 8.24 -1.78
N LEU A 63 -8.94 7.33 -2.61
CA LEU A 63 -8.33 6.02 -2.80
C LEU A 63 -6.92 6.12 -3.43
N GLN A 64 -6.76 6.98 -4.44
CA GLN A 64 -5.47 7.23 -5.09
C GLN A 64 -4.45 7.83 -4.12
N ALA A 65 -4.85 8.77 -3.27
CA ALA A 65 -3.98 9.35 -2.25
C ALA A 65 -3.50 8.28 -1.25
N LYS A 66 -4.38 7.35 -0.86
CA LYS A 66 -4.02 6.20 -0.01
C LYS A 66 -3.03 5.27 -0.72
N GLN A 67 -3.27 4.95 -1.99
CA GLN A 67 -2.37 4.13 -2.81
C GLN A 67 -1.00 4.78 -2.97
N ALA A 68 -0.96 6.06 -3.34
CA ALA A 68 0.28 6.83 -3.50
C ALA A 68 1.12 6.88 -2.21
N ARG A 69 0.47 6.92 -1.04
CA ARG A 69 1.18 6.85 0.25
C ARG A 69 1.84 5.50 0.48
N LEU A 70 1.17 4.40 0.11
CA LEU A 70 1.72 3.04 0.22
C LEU A 70 2.88 2.84 -0.76
N GLU A 71 2.75 3.32 -1.99
CA GLU A 71 3.80 3.26 -3.01
C GLU A 71 5.06 4.03 -2.58
N LYS A 72 4.90 5.25 -2.03
CA LYS A 72 6.02 6.02 -1.48
C LYS A 72 6.76 5.26 -0.37
N PHE A 73 6.01 4.58 0.50
CA PHE A 73 6.60 3.80 1.59
C PHE A 73 7.36 2.59 1.07
N GLN A 74 6.82 1.89 0.06
CA GLN A 74 7.50 0.80 -0.61
C GLN A 74 8.77 1.29 -1.32
N ALA A 75 8.72 2.41 -2.05
CA ALA A 75 9.87 2.99 -2.73
C ALA A 75 10.99 3.37 -1.74
N MET A 76 10.64 3.97 -0.59
CA MET A 76 11.61 4.29 0.46
C MET A 76 12.30 3.04 1.02
N ARG A 77 11.56 1.93 1.19
CA ARG A 77 12.13 0.66 1.65
C ARG A 77 13.03 0.01 0.60
N THR A 78 12.68 0.09 -0.68
CA THR A 78 13.55 -0.35 -1.78
C THR A 78 14.85 0.46 -1.80
N PHE A 79 14.77 1.78 -1.71
CA PHE A 79 15.95 2.64 -1.63
C PHE A 79 16.84 2.29 -0.44
N GLN A 80 16.24 2.06 0.74
CA GLN A 80 17.00 1.63 1.92
C GLN A 80 17.70 0.28 1.70
N ARG A 81 17.05 -0.69 1.04
CA ARG A 81 17.66 -1.99 0.68
C ARG A 81 18.86 -1.76 -0.22
N ASP A 82 18.71 -0.94 -1.26
CA ASP A 82 19.76 -0.70 -2.25
C ASP A 82 20.98 -0.02 -1.62
N LEU A 83 20.77 0.93 -0.70
CA LEU A 83 21.87 1.52 0.08
C LEU A 83 22.61 0.50 0.95
N LEU A 84 21.90 -0.47 1.53
CA LEU A 84 22.52 -1.53 2.34
C LEU A 84 23.31 -2.51 1.48
N LEU A 85 22.79 -2.88 0.31
CA LEU A 85 23.50 -3.74 -0.65
C LEU A 85 24.76 -3.05 -1.18
N MET A 86 24.68 -1.76 -1.52
CA MET A 86 25.84 -0.97 -1.96
C MET A 86 26.93 -0.92 -0.89
N ALA A 87 26.56 -0.73 0.39
CA ALA A 87 27.53 -0.77 1.48
C ALA A 87 28.08 -2.18 1.77
N MET A 88 27.38 -3.24 1.36
CA MET A 88 27.89 -4.62 1.43
C MET A 88 28.90 -4.92 0.32
N GLU A 89 28.75 -4.30 -0.85
CA GLU A 89 29.68 -4.40 -1.97
C GLU A 89 30.93 -3.55 -1.75
N ASP A 90 30.77 -2.34 -1.21
CA ASP A 90 31.86 -1.43 -0.88
C ASP A 90 31.92 -1.15 0.62
N GLU A 91 32.81 -1.88 1.32
CA GLU A 91 33.00 -1.73 2.76
C GLU A 91 33.49 -0.33 3.17
N SER A 92 34.00 0.50 2.23
CA SER A 92 34.41 1.88 2.49
C SER A 92 33.22 2.81 2.80
N LEU A 93 32.01 2.44 2.39
CA LEU A 93 30.77 3.19 2.65
C LEU A 93 30.17 2.92 4.02
N ARG A 94 30.66 1.90 4.74
CA ARG A 94 30.17 1.51 6.07
C ARG A 94 30.17 2.65 7.10
N PRO A 95 31.23 3.49 7.22
CA PRO A 95 31.28 4.56 8.22
C PRO A 95 30.17 5.61 8.07
N CYS A 96 29.62 5.78 6.86
CA CYS A 96 28.53 6.73 6.60
C CYS A 96 27.23 6.39 7.37
N TRP A 97 27.05 5.13 7.77
CA TRP A 97 25.92 4.69 8.57
C TRP A 97 26.11 4.85 10.09
N GLY A 98 27.30 5.31 10.52
CA GLY A 98 27.69 5.40 11.91
C GLY A 98 28.14 4.06 12.52
N PRO A 99 28.44 4.04 13.83
CA PRO A 99 28.91 2.85 14.53
C PRO A 99 27.75 1.86 14.72
N MET A 100 27.46 1.02 13.72
CA MET A 100 26.43 -0.04 13.77
C MET A 100 26.78 -1.10 14.83
N HIS A 101 26.52 -0.82 16.11
CA HIS A 101 26.86 -1.67 17.26
C HIS A 101 28.34 -2.07 17.35
N GLY A 102 29.24 -1.28 16.74
CA GLY A 102 30.67 -1.57 16.66
C GLY A 102 31.05 -2.77 15.78
N LEU A 103 30.12 -3.35 15.03
CA LEU A 103 30.34 -4.56 14.22
C LEU A 103 31.32 -4.29 13.07
N GLN A 104 32.21 -5.24 12.79
CA GLN A 104 33.21 -5.14 11.72
C GLN A 104 33.20 -6.35 10.79
N GLY A 105 33.74 -6.17 9.58
CA GLY A 105 33.95 -7.23 8.59
C GLY A 105 32.73 -8.15 8.40
N GLN A 106 32.94 -9.44 8.64
CA GLN A 106 31.92 -10.47 8.44
C GLN A 106 30.70 -10.32 9.36
N GLU A 107 30.89 -9.92 10.62
CA GLU A 107 29.78 -9.74 11.56
C GLU A 107 28.84 -8.62 11.10
N TRP A 108 29.41 -7.54 10.55
CA TRP A 108 28.63 -6.46 9.99
C TRP A 108 27.84 -6.92 8.76
N ARG A 109 28.47 -7.66 7.85
CA ARG A 109 27.78 -8.22 6.67
C ARG A 109 26.64 -9.15 7.06
N GLN A 110 26.87 -10.04 8.02
CA GLN A 110 25.84 -10.95 8.52
C GLN A 110 24.70 -10.21 9.22
N HIS A 111 25.00 -9.21 10.04
CA HIS A 111 23.99 -8.39 10.69
C HIS A 111 23.13 -7.61 9.68
N THR A 112 23.77 -7.01 8.68
CA THR A 112 23.08 -6.29 7.60
C THR A 112 22.21 -7.23 6.77
N TYR A 113 22.71 -8.42 6.44
CA TYR A 113 21.92 -9.41 5.71
C TYR A 113 20.74 -9.94 6.54
N SER A 114 20.94 -10.21 7.83
CA SER A 114 19.85 -10.56 8.75
C SER A 114 18.79 -9.46 8.82
N ARG A 115 19.18 -8.18 8.82
CA ARG A 115 18.25 -7.05 8.72
C ARG A 115 17.42 -7.11 7.43
N LEU A 116 18.02 -7.46 6.30
CA LEU A 116 17.31 -7.59 5.02
C LEU A 116 16.33 -8.77 5.02
N ILE A 117 16.72 -9.93 5.56
CA ILE A 117 15.84 -11.09 5.73
C ILE A 117 14.61 -10.71 6.57
N MET A 118 14.84 -10.04 7.69
CA MET A 118 13.77 -9.62 8.60
C MET A 118 12.83 -8.61 7.95
N ALA A 119 13.37 -7.65 7.20
CA ALA A 119 12.56 -6.71 6.42
C ALA A 119 11.72 -7.42 5.35
N TYR A 120 12.29 -8.40 4.64
CA TYR A 120 11.57 -9.21 3.65
C TYR A 120 10.40 -9.98 4.28
N LEU A 121 10.65 -10.71 5.37
CA LEU A 121 9.61 -11.48 6.07
C LEU A 121 8.50 -10.58 6.61
N TRP A 122 8.88 -9.45 7.18
CA TRP A 122 7.93 -8.44 7.65
C TRP A 122 7.05 -7.91 6.52
N MET A 123 7.66 -7.46 5.41
CA MET A 123 6.91 -6.91 4.27
C MET A 123 6.00 -7.95 3.63
N GLY A 124 6.48 -9.19 3.50
CA GLY A 124 5.68 -10.29 2.97
C GLY A 124 4.49 -10.62 3.87
N ALA A 125 4.66 -10.58 5.20
CA ALA A 125 3.56 -10.75 6.15
C ALA A 125 2.53 -9.61 6.06
N GLU A 126 2.99 -8.35 6.00
CA GLU A 126 2.11 -7.18 5.95
C GLU A 126 1.30 -7.10 4.65
N ALA A 127 1.92 -7.45 3.52
CA ALA A 127 1.26 -7.55 2.22
C ALA A 127 0.33 -8.77 2.10
N GLY A 128 0.36 -9.69 3.08
CA GLY A 128 -0.38 -10.96 3.03
C GLY A 128 0.20 -12.00 2.07
N GLY A 129 1.40 -11.77 1.53
CA GLY A 129 2.09 -12.71 0.64
C GLY A 129 2.79 -13.85 1.37
N ILE A 130 3.12 -13.68 2.66
CA ILE A 130 3.72 -14.73 3.50
C ILE A 130 2.77 -15.04 4.67
N PRO A 131 2.17 -16.25 4.71
CA PRO A 131 1.28 -16.66 5.79
C PRO A 131 1.99 -16.71 7.16
N ALA A 132 1.22 -16.50 8.24
CA ALA A 132 1.76 -16.52 9.61
C ALA A 132 2.46 -17.84 9.98
N ALA A 133 1.97 -18.98 9.48
CA ALA A 133 2.62 -20.28 9.67
C ALA A 133 4.03 -20.31 9.05
N SER A 134 4.18 -19.75 7.84
CA SER A 134 5.48 -19.62 7.18
C SER A 134 6.41 -18.66 7.92
N ILE A 135 5.89 -17.56 8.48
CA ILE A 135 6.68 -16.65 9.33
C ILE A 135 7.22 -17.39 10.54
N ARG A 136 6.40 -18.20 11.22
CA ARG A 136 6.86 -19.00 12.36
C ARG A 136 7.92 -20.03 11.96
N ALA A 137 7.74 -20.72 10.84
CA ALA A 137 8.73 -21.66 10.33
C ALA A 137 10.08 -20.96 10.03
N ASN A 138 10.05 -19.77 9.41
CA ASN A 138 11.25 -18.98 9.17
C ASN A 138 11.89 -18.51 10.48
N ALA A 139 11.09 -18.08 11.46
CA ALA A 139 11.60 -17.67 12.77
C ALA A 139 12.34 -18.83 13.46
N ILE A 140 11.79 -20.06 13.40
CA ILE A 140 12.46 -21.27 13.93
C ILE A 140 13.84 -21.45 13.28
N GLU A 141 13.92 -21.44 11.94
CA GLU A 141 15.18 -21.65 11.23
C GLU A 141 16.20 -20.53 11.49
N ILE A 142 15.76 -19.26 11.52
CA ILE A 142 16.63 -18.12 11.81
C ILE A 142 17.19 -18.24 13.23
N MET A 143 16.38 -18.64 14.21
CA MET A 143 16.83 -18.80 15.60
C MET A 143 17.77 -19.99 15.81
N LYS A 144 17.80 -20.98 14.90
CA LYS A 144 18.83 -22.03 14.93
C LYS A 144 20.22 -21.49 14.59
N SER A 145 20.29 -20.47 13.74
CA SER A 145 21.57 -19.86 13.33
C SER A 145 22.12 -18.89 14.39
N PRO A 146 23.42 -18.93 14.75
CA PRO A 146 24.03 -17.93 15.63
C PRO A 146 23.85 -16.48 15.12
N PRO A 147 24.09 -16.15 13.83
CA PRO A 147 23.92 -14.78 13.33
C PRO A 147 22.47 -14.26 13.43
N GLY A 148 21.48 -15.14 13.29
CA GLY A 148 20.07 -14.80 13.46
C GLY A 148 19.72 -14.44 14.89
N ARG A 149 20.24 -15.21 15.87
CA ARG A 149 20.08 -14.91 17.29
C ARG A 149 20.77 -13.62 17.69
N ASP A 150 22.02 -13.42 17.25
CA ASP A 150 22.79 -12.22 17.57
C ASP A 150 22.13 -10.96 16.99
N TYR A 151 21.59 -11.06 15.77
CA TYR A 151 20.81 -9.99 15.18
C TYR A 151 19.57 -9.68 16.02
N TRP A 152 18.78 -10.70 16.37
CA TRP A 152 17.55 -10.49 17.14
C TRP A 152 17.86 -9.88 18.50
N GLN A 153 18.85 -10.40 19.21
CA GLN A 153 19.24 -9.89 20.53
C GLN A 153 19.63 -8.41 20.50
N ARG A 154 20.32 -7.95 19.44
CA ARG A 154 20.72 -6.54 19.28
C ARG A 154 19.58 -5.63 18.82
N SER A 155 18.60 -6.16 18.08
CA SER A 155 17.58 -5.34 17.40
C SER A 155 16.16 -5.48 17.95
N ARG A 156 15.89 -6.45 18.84
CA ARG A 156 14.54 -6.76 19.35
C ARG A 156 13.85 -5.55 19.96
N ASP A 157 14.58 -4.69 20.68
CA ASP A 157 13.97 -3.54 21.36
C ASP A 157 13.55 -2.48 20.35
N ARG A 158 14.34 -2.29 19.28
CA ARG A 158 13.96 -1.45 18.15
C ARG A 158 12.73 -2.00 17.43
N TRP A 159 12.68 -3.31 17.16
CA TRP A 159 11.51 -3.94 16.56
C TRP A 159 10.24 -3.80 17.43
N LYS A 160 10.38 -3.90 18.76
CA LYS A 160 9.28 -3.69 19.70
C LYS A 160 8.81 -2.24 19.72
N LEU A 161 9.73 -1.27 19.66
CA LEU A 161 9.42 0.17 19.60
C LEU A 161 8.74 0.56 18.28
N ASP A 162 9.23 0.03 17.16
CA ASP A 162 8.72 0.36 15.83
C ASP A 162 7.34 -0.29 15.54
N ALA A 163 6.92 -1.28 16.33
CA ALA A 163 5.68 -2.05 16.12
C ALA A 163 4.39 -1.29 16.50
N CYS A 164 3.88 -0.50 15.56
CA CYS A 164 2.69 0.31 15.71
C CYS A 164 1.39 -0.44 15.34
N SER A 165 1.45 -1.40 14.42
CA SER A 165 0.28 -2.17 13.97
C SER A 165 0.06 -3.48 14.73
N ALA A 166 -1.17 -4.02 14.70
CA ALA A 166 -1.45 -5.34 15.30
C ALA A 166 -0.65 -6.46 14.62
N ARG A 167 -0.44 -6.36 13.29
CA ARG A 167 0.37 -7.31 12.52
C ARG A 167 1.85 -7.20 12.86
N GLU A 168 2.37 -5.99 13.05
CA GLU A 168 3.77 -5.76 13.50
C GLU A 168 3.99 -6.40 14.86
N ARG A 169 3.09 -6.15 15.81
CA ARG A 169 3.16 -6.76 17.14
C ARG A 169 3.09 -8.28 17.08
N GLN A 170 2.26 -8.86 16.21
CA GLN A 170 2.18 -10.31 16.02
C GLN A 170 3.49 -10.87 15.43
N PHE A 171 4.08 -10.21 14.43
CA PHE A 171 5.37 -10.60 13.86
C PHE A 171 6.46 -10.60 14.92
N VAL A 172 6.60 -9.50 15.68
CA VAL A 172 7.59 -9.38 16.76
C VAL A 172 7.36 -10.43 17.83
N LYS A 173 6.10 -10.70 18.20
CA LYS A 173 5.76 -11.74 19.18
C LYS A 173 6.22 -13.12 18.74
N ILE A 174 6.03 -13.50 17.47
CA ILE A 174 6.49 -14.80 16.95
C ILE A 174 8.01 -14.93 17.11
N PHE A 175 8.78 -13.92 16.68
CA PHE A 175 10.24 -13.97 16.78
C PHE A 175 10.72 -13.98 18.24
N GLU A 176 10.06 -13.25 19.13
CA GLU A 176 10.38 -13.26 20.55
C GLU A 176 10.11 -14.63 21.20
N GLU A 177 8.96 -15.25 20.90
CA GLU A 177 8.62 -16.60 21.39
C GLU A 177 9.68 -17.64 20.98
N GLU A 178 10.10 -17.63 19.71
CA GLU A 178 11.12 -18.56 19.20
C GLU A 178 12.49 -18.28 19.82
N PHE A 179 12.87 -17.01 20.00
CA PHE A 179 14.12 -16.64 20.64
C PHE A 179 14.19 -17.08 22.12
N GLN A 180 13.10 -16.88 22.86
CA GLN A 180 13.01 -17.28 24.27
C GLN A 180 13.06 -18.81 24.40
N ARG A 181 12.32 -19.53 23.56
CA ARG A 181 12.34 -21.00 23.54
C ARG A 181 13.76 -21.53 23.33
N ARG A 182 14.49 -20.98 22.36
CA ARG A 182 15.85 -21.41 22.08
C ARG A 182 16.85 -21.01 23.17
N SER A 183 16.63 -19.88 23.84
CA SER A 183 17.46 -19.44 24.97
C SER A 183 17.24 -20.28 26.23
N SER A 184 16.08 -20.95 26.34
CA SER A 184 15.76 -21.88 27.43
C SER A 184 16.18 -23.34 27.18
N GLU A 185 16.55 -23.68 25.94
CA GLU A 185 17.10 -24.98 25.58
C GLU A 185 18.64 -24.96 25.78
N PRO A 186 19.22 -25.88 26.57
CA PRO A 186 20.67 -25.94 26.81
C PRO A 186 21.49 -26.35 25.58
#